data_AF-A0A2G9Y7Z1-F1
#
_entry.id   AF-A0A2G9Y7Z1-F1
#
_cell.length_a   1.000
_cell.length_b   1.000
_cell.length_c   1.000
_cell.angle_alpha   90.00
_cell.angle_beta   90.00
_cell.angle_gamma   90.00
#
_symmetry.space_group_name_H-M   'P 1'
#
loop_
_entity.id
_entity.type
_entity.pdbx_description
1 polymer ?
#
loop_
_entity_poly.entity_id
_entity_poly.type
_entity_poly.pdbx_seq_one_letter_code
_entity_poly.pdbx_strand_id
1 'polypeptide(L)'
;MEKIFIGNNFLSKINQLFDFSRFSKLAILTDTNVAKHWLLPLKKSLKKKTSEIIIQPGEKEKNIKTVKNIWKKMFDFGLDRKSLLI
;
A
#
# COMPACT_ATOMS: atom_id res chain seq x y z
N MET A 1 19.96 -8.71 1.76
CA MET A 1 19.94 -8.87 0.30
C MET A 1 18.59 -8.35 -0.18
N GLU A 2 18.59 -7.31 -1.02
CA GLU A 2 17.36 -6.77 -1.60
C GLU A 2 16.79 -7.79 -2.59
N LYS A 3 15.48 -8.05 -2.52
CA LYS A 3 14.80 -9.01 -3.40
C LYS A 3 13.94 -8.25 -4.39
N ILE A 4 14.25 -8.36 -5.68
CA ILE A 4 13.45 -7.81 -6.77
C ILE A 4 12.90 -9.01 -7.57
N PHE A 5 11.58 -9.03 -7.77
CA PHE A 5 10.90 -10.07 -8.54
C PHE A 5 10.26 -9.45 -9.78
N ILE A 6 10.61 -9.95 -10.98
CA ILE A 6 10.04 -9.48 -12.26
C ILE A 6 9.39 -10.68 -12.97
N GLY A 7 8.14 -10.53 -13.40
CA GLY A 7 7.36 -11.61 -14.01
C GLY A 7 5.85 -11.32 -14.04
N ASN A 8 5.10 -12.28 -14.60
CA ASN A 8 3.67 -12.13 -14.85
C ASN A 8 2.81 -12.63 -13.67
N ASN A 9 1.66 -11.99 -13.46
CA ASN A 9 0.64 -12.38 -12.47
C ASN A 9 1.13 -12.50 -11.02
N PHE A 10 2.19 -11.78 -10.63
CA PHE A 10 2.74 -11.89 -9.27
C PHE A 10 1.83 -11.37 -8.17
N LEU A 11 0.94 -10.42 -8.45
CA LEU A 11 -0.06 -10.00 -7.46
C LEU A 11 -0.83 -11.20 -6.92
N SER A 12 -1.26 -12.13 -7.79
CA SER A 12 -1.98 -13.34 -7.38
C SER A 12 -1.17 -14.30 -6.49
N LYS A 13 0.16 -14.18 -6.52
CA LYS A 13 1.11 -15.04 -5.78
C LYS A 13 1.84 -14.27 -4.67
N ILE A 14 1.43 -13.04 -4.35
CA ILE A 14 2.24 -12.14 -3.52
C ILE A 14 2.49 -12.69 -2.11
N ASN A 15 1.55 -13.44 -1.52
CA ASN A 15 1.74 -14.08 -0.21
C ASN A 15 2.76 -15.24 -0.21
N GLN A 16 3.09 -15.79 -1.39
CA GLN A 16 4.15 -16.81 -1.52
C GLN A 16 5.53 -16.16 -1.58
N LEU A 17 5.59 -14.90 -2.05
CA LEU A 17 6.82 -14.15 -2.23
C LEU A 17 7.19 -13.35 -0.98
N PHE A 18 6.19 -12.95 -0.19
CA PHE A 18 6.36 -12.10 0.98
C PHE A 18 5.36 -12.44 2.08
N ASP A 19 5.88 -12.63 3.28
CA ASP A 19 5.05 -12.88 4.46
C ASP A 19 4.52 -11.56 5.05
N PHE A 20 3.24 -11.31 4.82
CA PHE A 20 2.51 -10.15 5.37
C PHE A 20 2.00 -10.39 6.80
N SER A 21 2.06 -11.62 7.31
CA SER A 21 1.52 -11.98 8.64
C SER A 21 2.31 -11.31 9.78
N ARG A 22 3.61 -11.06 9.57
CA ARG A 22 4.52 -10.41 10.53
C ARG A 22 4.20 -8.95 10.86
N PHE A 23 3.36 -8.28 10.06
CA PHE A 23 2.99 -6.88 10.28
C PHE A 23 1.71 -6.78 11.09
N SER A 24 1.57 -5.77 11.94
CA SER A 24 0.35 -5.53 12.72
C SER A 24 -0.81 -5.08 11.82
N LYS A 25 -0.56 -4.10 10.94
CA LYS A 25 -1.53 -3.50 10.03
C LYS A 25 -0.93 -3.31 8.64
N LEU A 26 -1.79 -3.29 7.63
CA LEU A 26 -1.41 -2.96 6.26
C LEU A 26 -2.14 -1.69 5.84
N ALA A 27 -1.45 -0.76 5.19
CA ALA A 27 -2.05 0.37 4.49
C ALA A 27 -1.55 0.41 3.05
N ILE A 28 -2.44 0.77 2.12
CA ILE A 28 -2.11 0.93 0.70
C ILE A 28 -2.14 2.42 0.37
N LEU A 29 -1.02 2.98 -0.08
CA LEU A 29 -0.92 4.33 -0.61
C LEU A 29 -0.89 4.29 -2.14
N THR A 30 -1.84 4.96 -2.78
CA THR A 30 -1.93 5.00 -4.23
C THR A 30 -2.54 6.32 -4.69
N ASP A 31 -2.40 6.66 -5.97
CA ASP A 31 -3.21 7.70 -6.59
C ASP A 31 -4.54 7.13 -7.15
N THR A 32 -5.45 8.02 -7.53
CA THR A 32 -6.75 7.65 -8.11
C THR A 32 -6.66 6.88 -9.43
N ASN A 33 -5.64 7.15 -10.26
CA ASN A 33 -5.46 6.48 -11.55
C ASN A 33 -5.10 5.01 -11.34
N VAL A 34 -4.11 4.74 -10.48
CA VAL A 34 -3.67 3.38 -10.16
C VAL A 34 -4.72 2.65 -9.32
N ALA A 35 -5.39 3.33 -8.39
CA ALA A 35 -6.40 2.75 -7.52
C ALA A 35 -7.55 2.12 -8.33
N LYS A 36 -8.00 2.81 -9.38
CA LYS A 36 -9.07 2.36 -10.29
C LYS A 36 -8.82 0.97 -10.86
N HIS A 37 -7.56 0.59 -11.08
CA HIS A 37 -7.20 -0.65 -11.75
C HIS A 37 -6.63 -1.71 -10.80
N TRP A 38 -5.83 -1.31 -9.81
CA TRP A 38 -4.96 -2.25 -9.08
C TRP A 38 -5.28 -2.40 -7.58
N LEU A 39 -6.04 -1.48 -7.00
CA LEU A 39 -6.36 -1.53 -5.56
C LEU A 39 -7.14 -2.79 -5.21
N LEU A 40 -8.22 -3.07 -5.94
CA LEU A 40 -9.07 -4.23 -5.66
C LEU A 40 -8.32 -5.57 -5.89
N PRO A 41 -7.58 -5.79 -7.01
CA PRO A 41 -6.75 -6.98 -7.18
C PRO A 41 -5.71 -7.17 -6.06
N LEU A 42 -5.02 -6.11 -5.64
CA LEU A 42 -4.03 -6.17 -4.57
C LEU A 42 -4.69 -6.56 -3.24
N LYS A 43 -5.79 -5.91 -2.86
CA LYS A 43 -6.53 -6.23 -1.63
C LYS A 43 -6.99 -7.69 -1.57
N LYS A 44 -7.55 -8.20 -2.67
CA LYS A 44 -7.96 -9.61 -2.78
C LYS A 44 -6.76 -10.55 -2.58
N SER A 45 -5.60 -10.13 -3.08
CA SER A 45 -4.38 -10.92 -2.99
C SER A 45 -3.78 -10.92 -1.58
N LEU A 46 -3.80 -9.81 -0.83
CA LEU A 46 -3.17 -9.71 0.50
C LEU A 46 -3.86 -10.52 1.60
N LYS A 47 -5.11 -10.98 1.40
CA LYS A 47 -5.90 -11.78 2.37
C LYS A 47 -5.94 -11.23 3.80
N LYS A 48 -5.71 -9.92 3.97
CA LYS A 48 -5.69 -9.20 5.24
C LYS A 48 -6.37 -7.86 5.05
N LYS A 49 -7.03 -7.34 6.10
CA LYS A 49 -7.64 -6.02 6.05
C LYS A 49 -6.56 -4.96 5.82
N THR A 50 -6.85 -4.03 4.93
CA THR A 50 -5.96 -2.93 4.53
C THR A 50 -6.70 -1.61 4.71
N SER A 51 -6.01 -0.61 5.27
CA SER A 51 -6.44 0.78 5.18
C SER A 51 -6.03 1.36 3.82
N GLU A 52 -6.77 2.34 3.33
CA GLU A 52 -6.56 2.91 1.99
C GLU A 52 -6.24 4.40 2.10
N ILE A 53 -5.14 4.81 1.48
CA ILE A 53 -4.72 6.20 1.37
C ILE A 53 -4.67 6.53 -0.12
N ILE A 54 -5.77 7.07 -0.65
CA ILE A 54 -5.85 7.49 -2.05
C ILE A 54 -5.59 9.00 -2.13
N ILE A 55 -4.67 9.40 -3.01
CA ILE A 55 -4.31 10.80 -3.31
C ILE A 55 -4.61 11.15 -4.78
N GLN A 56 -4.55 12.43 -5.12
CA GLN A 56 -4.62 12.85 -6.53
C GLN A 56 -3.33 12.47 -7.28
N PRO A 57 -3.38 12.28 -8.60
CA PRO A 57 -2.20 11.91 -9.38
C PRO A 57 -1.39 13.16 -9.77
N GLY A 58 -0.11 12.91 -10.10
CA GLY A 58 0.78 13.88 -10.74
C GLY A 58 1.88 14.43 -9.83
N GLU A 59 2.93 14.96 -10.46
CA GLU A 59 4.16 15.43 -9.77
C GLU A 59 3.89 16.53 -8.75
N LYS A 60 2.86 17.35 -8.98
CA LYS A 60 2.43 18.40 -8.05
C LYS A 60 2.13 17.88 -6.65
N GLU A 61 1.76 16.60 -6.51
CA GLU A 61 1.47 15.96 -5.23
C GLU A 61 2.72 15.41 -4.52
N LYS A 62 3.91 15.46 -5.15
CA LYS A 62 5.18 15.10 -4.50
C LYS A 62 5.74 16.25 -3.68
N ASN A 63 4.99 16.62 -2.65
CA ASN A 63 5.37 17.73 -1.77
C ASN A 63 5.06 17.38 -0.31
N ILE A 64 5.64 18.15 0.61
CA ILE A 64 5.51 17.90 2.06
C ILE A 64 4.08 18.07 2.57
N LYS A 65 3.24 18.89 1.92
CA LYS A 65 1.83 19.06 2.31
C LYS A 65 1.05 17.76 2.05
N THR A 66 1.29 17.11 0.91
CA THR A 66 0.67 15.81 0.59
C THR A 66 1.18 14.73 1.54
N VAL A 67 2.49 14.71 1.84
CA VAL A 67 3.08 13.79 2.83
C VAL A 67 2.46 13.96 4.23
N LYS A 68 2.27 15.21 4.70
CA LYS A 68 1.59 15.48 5.98
C LYS A 68 0.16 14.95 6.02
N ASN A 69 -0.58 15.05 4.91
CA ASN A 69 -1.92 14.48 4.80
C ASN A 69 -1.90 12.94 4.84
N ILE A 70 -0.93 12.31 4.17
CA ILE A 70 -0.72 10.86 4.23
C ILE A 70 -0.44 10.43 5.67
N TRP A 71 0.48 11.10 6.36
CA TRP A 71 0.78 10.80 7.77
C TRP A 71 -0.43 10.96 8.67
N LYS A 72 -1.22 12.02 8.50
CA LYS A 72 -2.47 12.21 9.25
C LYS A 72 -3.40 11.00 9.08
N LYS A 73 -3.62 10.55 7.84
CA LYS A 73 -4.42 9.33 7.57
C LYS A 73 -3.81 8.08 8.21
N MET A 74 -2.48 7.94 8.20
CA MET A 74 -1.80 6.83 8.88
C MET A 74 -2.07 6.85 10.39
N PHE A 75 -2.04 8.02 11.03
CA PHE A 75 -2.41 8.18 12.44
C PHE A 75 -3.89 7.88 12.70
N ASP A 76 -4.79 8.39 11.86
CA ASP A 76 -6.23 8.15 11.98
C ASP A 76 -6.58 6.65 11.85
N PHE A 77 -5.85 5.92 11.00
CA PHE A 77 -5.95 4.46 10.87
C PHE A 77 -5.21 3.68 11.97
N GLY A 78 -4.56 4.37 12.90
CA GLY A 78 -3.83 3.77 14.01
C GLY A 78 -2.63 2.95 13.57
N LEU A 79 -1.95 3.31 12.48
CA LEU A 79 -0.70 2.64 12.08
C LEU A 79 0.34 2.79 13.19
N ASP A 80 1.03 1.69 13.47
CA ASP A 80 2.07 1.58 14.48
C ASP A 80 3.42 1.21 13.82
N ARG A 81 4.49 1.10 14.64
CA ARG A 81 5.84 0.80 14.14
C ARG A 81 5.98 -0.60 13.50
N LYS A 82 5.02 -1.50 13.72
CA LYS A 82 4.96 -2.83 13.08
C LYS A 82 4.02 -2.86 11.88
N SER A 83 3.48 -1.71 11.46
CA SER A 83 2.63 -1.62 10.27
C SER A 83 3.46 -1.58 9.00
N LEU A 84 2.88 -2.08 7.89
CA LEU A 84 3.46 -1.98 6.56
C LEU A 84 2.66 -0.99 5.73
N LEU A 85 3.36 0.00 5.18
CA LEU A 85 2.85 0.83 4.08
C LEU A 85 3.25 0.16 2.77
N ILE A 86 2.26 -0.16 1.95
CA ILE A 86 2.38 -0.74 0.60
C ILE A 86 2.08 0.35 -0.42
#